data_AF-A0A3P7MQN7-F1
#
_entry.id   AF-A0A3P7MQN7-F1
#
_cell.length_a   1.000
_cell.length_b   1.000
_cell.length_c   1.000
_cell.angle_alpha   90.00
_cell.angle_beta   90.00
_cell.angle_gamma   90.00
#
_symmetry.space_group_name_H-M   'P 1'
#
loop_
_entity.id
_entity.type
_entity.pdbx_description
1 polymer ?
#
loop_
_entity_poly.entity_id
_entity_poly.type
_entity_poly.pdbx_seq_one_letter_code
_entity_poly.pdbx_strand_id
1 'polypeptide(L)'
;MYDFPSLRTCTVFIKFILDCVAIAWDLVAGIDGKLPRHAKSSLTNFRMCIEYESTQFDAASHRRFPGSTSQSNIIRRYLWPAVLDKSTRVCMHKAVVIT
;
A
#
# COMPACT_ATOMS: atom_id res chain seq x y z
N MET A 1 -26.21 -0.19 6.47
CA MET A 1 -26.61 -0.97 5.26
C MET A 1 -27.55 -2.14 5.57
N TYR A 2 -28.02 -2.29 6.82
CA TYR A 2 -29.01 -3.29 7.22
C TYR A 2 -30.43 -2.75 7.04
N ASP A 3 -30.63 -1.46 7.26
CA ASP A 3 -31.95 -0.80 7.15
C ASP A 3 -32.38 -0.49 5.70
N PHE A 4 -31.45 -0.54 4.74
CA PHE A 4 -31.71 -0.24 3.33
C PHE A 4 -31.03 -1.27 2.41
N PRO A 5 -31.61 -2.47 2.29
CA PRO A 5 -31.02 -3.56 1.50
C PRO A 5 -30.92 -3.24 0.00
N SER A 6 -31.81 -2.39 -0.53
CA SER A 6 -31.79 -1.94 -1.93
C SER A 6 -30.53 -1.14 -2.31
N LEU A 7 -29.84 -0.53 -1.35
CA LEU A 7 -28.56 0.15 -1.62
C LEU A 7 -27.43 -0.82 -1.95
N ARG A 8 -27.55 -2.11 -1.60
CA ARG A 8 -26.55 -3.15 -1.95
C ARG A 8 -26.53 -3.51 -3.42
N THR A 9 -27.59 -3.19 -4.17
CA THR A 9 -27.71 -3.48 -5.60
C THR A 9 -27.76 -2.21 -6.45
N CYS A 10 -27.81 -1.02 -5.81
CA CYS A 10 -27.77 0.26 -6.50
C CYS A 10 -26.38 0.49 -7.11
N THR A 11 -26.29 0.32 -8.43
CA THR A 11 -25.03 0.41 -9.20
C THR A 11 -24.38 1.79 -9.10
N VAL A 12 -25.18 2.86 -9.05
CA VAL A 12 -24.70 4.25 -8.89
C VAL A 12 -24.03 4.46 -7.53
N PHE A 13 -24.65 3.95 -6.47
CA PHE A 13 -24.12 4.06 -5.11
C PHE A 13 -22.85 3.21 -4.93
N ILE A 14 -22.85 1.99 -5.48
CA ILE A 14 -21.64 1.14 -5.49
C ILE A 14 -20.50 1.84 -6.24
N LYS A 15 -20.77 2.44 -7.40
CA LYS A 15 -19.77 3.19 -8.17
C LYS A 15 -19.18 4.34 -7.35
N PHE A 16 -20.02 5.11 -6.66
CA PHE A 16 -19.58 6.18 -5.77
C PHE A 16 -18.64 5.68 -4.66
N ILE A 17 -18.99 4.58 -3.97
CA ILE A 17 -18.12 3.99 -2.94
C ILE A 17 -16.77 3.59 -3.52
N LEU A 18 -16.77 2.94 -4.69
CA LEU A 18 -15.54 2.53 -5.36
C LEU A 18 -14.66 3.74 -5.74
N ASP A 19 -15.27 4.85 -6.17
CA ASP A 19 -14.56 6.09 -6.46
C ASP A 19 -13.95 6.72 -5.19
N CYS A 20 -14.66 6.72 -4.06
CA CYS A 20 -14.11 7.18 -2.79
C CYS A 20 -12.92 6.32 -2.31
N VAL A 21 -13.00 5.00 -2.45
CA VAL A 21 -11.90 4.09 -2.08
C VAL A 21 -10.70 4.29 -2.99
N ALA A 22 -10.94 4.52 -4.29
CA ALA A 22 -9.88 4.92 -5.21
C ALA A 22 -9.23 6.21 -4.71
N ILE A 23 -9.98 7.30 -4.55
CA ILE A 23 -9.44 8.60 -4.08
C ILE A 23 -8.69 8.48 -2.74
N ALA A 24 -9.17 7.67 -1.80
CA ALA A 24 -8.45 7.45 -0.54
C ALA A 24 -7.12 6.72 -0.79
N TRP A 25 -7.13 5.66 -1.59
CA TRP A 25 -5.92 4.93 -2.00
C TRP A 25 -4.93 5.84 -2.73
N ASP A 26 -5.46 6.75 -3.52
CA ASP A 26 -4.74 7.71 -4.33
C ASP A 26 -4.06 8.79 -3.48
N LEU A 27 -4.75 9.25 -2.45
CA LEU A 27 -4.20 10.19 -1.48
C LEU A 27 -3.15 9.50 -0.60
N VAL A 28 -3.36 8.25 -0.21
CA VAL A 28 -2.44 7.50 0.65
C VAL A 28 -1.19 7.03 -0.11
N ALA A 29 -1.34 6.56 -1.35
CA ALA A 29 -0.25 6.06 -2.18
C ALA A 29 0.36 7.12 -3.12
N GLY A 30 -0.32 8.24 -3.36
CA GLY A 30 0.09 9.30 -4.28
C GLY A 30 0.85 10.46 -3.65
N ILE A 31 1.17 10.42 -2.34
CA ILE A 31 1.97 11.46 -1.67
C ILE A 31 3.43 11.48 -2.15
N ASP A 32 3.95 10.42 -2.79
CA ASP A 32 5.24 10.43 -3.51
C ASP A 32 5.13 10.06 -5.01
N GLY A 33 4.00 10.46 -5.63
CA GLY A 33 3.73 10.75 -7.06
C GLY A 33 3.96 9.70 -8.18
N LYS A 34 2.99 9.20 -8.98
CA LYS A 34 1.62 9.61 -9.43
C LYS A 34 1.08 8.59 -10.47
N LEU A 35 -0.19 8.47 -10.92
CA LEU A 35 -1.55 8.84 -10.43
C LEU A 35 -2.59 7.64 -10.39
N PRO A 36 -3.70 7.78 -9.67
CA PRO A 36 -4.83 6.84 -9.55
C PRO A 36 -5.38 6.31 -10.84
N ARG A 37 -6.08 5.17 -10.83
CA ARG A 37 -6.62 4.54 -12.04
C ARG A 37 -7.76 5.28 -12.77
N HIS A 38 -8.16 6.49 -12.35
CA HIS A 38 -8.84 7.45 -13.25
C HIS A 38 -7.87 8.11 -14.26
N ALA A 39 -6.56 7.89 -14.13
CA ALA A 39 -5.49 8.26 -15.08
C ALA A 39 -5.28 7.24 -16.22
N LYS A 40 -6.34 6.54 -16.63
CA LYS A 40 -6.38 5.78 -17.91
C LYS A 40 -6.49 6.71 -19.14
N SER A 41 -5.86 7.88 -19.10
CA SER A 41 -5.67 8.73 -20.28
C SER A 41 -4.24 8.56 -20.77
N SER A 42 -3.95 7.45 -21.45
CA SER A 42 -2.82 7.12 -22.35
C SER A 42 -1.39 7.68 -22.12
N LEU A 43 -1.08 8.38 -21.02
CA LEU A 43 0.12 9.19 -20.83
C LEU A 43 0.75 9.07 -19.43
N THR A 44 0.27 8.20 -18.53
CA THR A 44 0.81 8.14 -17.15
C THR A 44 1.00 6.71 -16.64
N ASN A 45 2.26 6.28 -16.54
CA ASN A 45 2.68 4.99 -15.99
C ASN A 45 2.87 5.08 -14.45
N PHE A 46 1.84 4.82 -13.64
CA PHE A 46 2.04 4.62 -12.18
C PHE A 46 2.60 3.22 -11.92
N ARG A 47 3.73 3.11 -11.21
CA ARG A 47 4.46 1.85 -10.98
C ARG A 47 4.97 1.69 -9.54
N MET A 48 4.10 1.70 -8.51
CA MET A 48 4.51 1.30 -7.14
C MET A 48 4.01 -0.10 -6.80
N CYS A 49 4.74 -0.82 -5.95
CA CYS A 49 4.37 -2.12 -5.41
C CYS A 49 4.54 -2.17 -3.89
N ILE A 50 3.72 -3.00 -3.26
CA ILE A 50 3.77 -3.29 -1.82
C ILE A 50 4.60 -4.55 -1.64
N GLU A 51 5.54 -4.52 -0.71
CA GLU A 51 6.42 -5.65 -0.37
C GLU A 51 6.25 -6.02 1.11
N TYR A 52 6.03 -7.30 1.36
CA TYR A 52 5.70 -7.86 2.67
C TYR A 52 6.11 -9.33 2.82
N GLU A 53 6.96 -9.82 1.93
CA GLU A 53 7.32 -11.25 1.85
C GLU A 53 8.79 -11.51 2.16
N SER A 54 9.62 -10.48 2.36
CA SER A 54 11.02 -10.72 2.71
C SER A 54 11.15 -11.38 4.09
N THR A 55 12.02 -12.39 4.16
CA THR A 55 12.32 -13.16 5.38
C THR A 55 13.54 -12.61 6.12
N GLN A 56 14.30 -11.70 5.50
CA GLN A 56 15.49 -11.10 6.07
C GLN A 56 15.38 -9.58 6.19
N PHE A 57 15.90 -9.05 7.29
CA PHE A 57 15.96 -7.64 7.57
C PHE A 57 16.97 -6.96 6.66
N ASP A 58 16.50 -5.99 5.89
CA ASP A 58 17.33 -5.07 5.12
C ASP A 58 17.08 -3.65 5.65
N ALA A 59 18.13 -2.96 6.05
CA ALA A 59 18.04 -1.60 6.56
C ALA A 59 17.58 -0.60 5.47
N ALA A 60 17.74 -0.93 4.19
CA ALA A 60 17.28 -0.08 3.09
C ALA A 60 15.75 -0.13 2.93
N SER A 61 15.13 -1.29 3.08
CA SER A 61 13.67 -1.46 2.90
C SER A 61 12.88 -1.59 4.21
N HIS A 62 13.51 -1.85 5.35
CA HIS A 62 12.83 -2.16 6.60
C HIS A 62 13.27 -1.27 7.78
N ARG A 63 12.35 -1.08 8.72
CA ARG A 63 12.55 -0.47 10.03
C ARG A 63 12.08 -1.46 11.09
N ARG A 64 12.86 -1.60 12.15
CA ARG A 64 12.54 -2.44 13.30
C ARG A 64 11.50 -1.77 14.18
N PHE A 65 10.52 -2.54 14.64
CA PHE A 65 9.60 -2.09 15.68
C PHE A 65 10.39 -1.81 16.98
N PRO A 66 10.13 -0.68 17.67
CA PRO A 66 10.78 -0.38 18.95
C PRO A 66 10.56 -1.53 19.96
N GLY A 67 11.63 -2.15 20.43
CA GLY A 67 11.58 -3.32 21.33
C GLY A 67 11.82 -4.68 20.64
N SER A 68 12.00 -4.72 19.32
CA SER A 68 12.53 -5.92 18.64
C SER A 68 14.05 -6.04 18.84
N THR A 69 14.54 -7.27 18.87
CA THR A 69 15.95 -7.57 19.15
C THR A 69 16.83 -7.26 17.94
N SER A 70 17.85 -6.42 18.11
CA SER A 70 18.80 -6.05 17.05
C SER A 70 19.76 -7.17 16.62
N GLN A 71 19.82 -8.27 17.37
CA GLN A 71 20.77 -9.36 17.17
C GLN A 71 20.35 -10.37 16.07
N SER A 72 19.05 -10.44 15.75
CA SER A 72 18.49 -11.32 14.71
C SER A 72 18.15 -10.51 13.47
N ASN A 73 18.46 -11.01 12.28
CA ASN A 73 18.01 -10.41 11.01
C ASN A 73 16.83 -11.17 10.40
N ILE A 74 16.28 -12.16 11.09
CA ILE A 74 15.16 -12.96 10.55
C ILE A 74 13.86 -12.23 10.84
N ILE A 75 13.13 -11.87 9.79
CA ILE A 75 11.82 -11.23 9.96
C ILE A 75 10.82 -12.31 10.40
N ARG A 76 10.29 -12.14 11.61
CA ARG A 76 9.23 -13.00 12.15
C ARG A 76 7.84 -12.54 11.70
N ARG A 77 7.65 -11.22 11.59
CA ARG A 77 6.35 -10.63 11.27
C ARG A 77 6.47 -9.22 10.69
N TYR A 78 5.64 -8.93 9.70
CA TYR A 78 5.35 -7.57 9.24
C TYR A 78 4.23 -6.97 10.08
N LEU A 79 4.46 -5.76 10.59
CA LEU A 79 3.42 -4.90 11.16
C LEU A 79 2.89 -3.93 10.10
N TRP A 80 3.77 -3.48 9.21
CA TRP A 80 3.43 -2.62 8.08
C TRP A 80 4.29 -2.97 6.87
N PRO A 81 3.74 -2.99 5.64
CA PRO A 81 4.51 -3.35 4.46
C PRO A 81 5.44 -2.22 3.99
N ALA A 82 6.43 -2.58 3.17
CA ALA A 82 7.23 -1.61 2.42
C ALA A 82 6.50 -1.18 1.15
N VAL A 83 6.79 0.04 0.71
CA VAL A 83 6.36 0.56 -0.60
C VAL A 83 7.61 0.79 -1.45
N LEU A 84 7.62 0.17 -2.62
CA LEU A 84 8.73 0.20 -3.56
C LEU A 84 8.26 0.77 -4.89
N ASP A 85 9.17 1.44 -5.60
CA ASP A 85 9.00 1.66 -7.04
C ASP A 85 9.23 0.34 -7.77
N LYS A 86 8.26 -0.08 -8.58
CA LYS A 86 8.27 -1.36 -9.30
C LYS A 86 9.34 -1.41 -10.40
N SER A 87 9.75 -0.27 -10.94
CA SER A 87 10.74 -0.18 -12.02
C SER A 87 12.17 -0.11 -11.50
N THR A 88 12.40 0.66 -10.44
CA THR A 88 13.75 0.89 -9.89
C THR A 88 14.05 0.05 -8.64
N ARG A 89 13.02 -0.57 -8.04
CA ARG A 89 13.07 -1.28 -6.74
C ARG A 89 13.52 -0.40 -5.56
N VAL A 90 13.53 0.92 -5.73
CA VAL A 90 13.87 1.86 -4.66
C VAL A 90 12.75 1.89 -3.61
N CYS A 91 13.13 1.78 -2.34
CA CYS A 91 12.20 1.84 -1.22
C CYS A 91 11.81 3.29 -0.93
N MET A 92 10.52 3.58 -1.13
CA MET A 92 9.92 4.88 -0.85
C MET A 92 9.44 4.92 0.61
N HIS A 93 8.85 3.82 1.09
CA HIS A 93 8.45 3.68 2.49
C HIS A 93 8.94 2.36 3.06
N LYS A 94 9.65 2.43 4.19
CA LYS A 94 10.18 1.23 4.83
C LYS A 94 9.09 0.44 5.52
N ALA A 95 9.13 -0.88 5.37
CA ALA A 95 8.28 -1.78 6.16
C ALA A 95 8.58 -1.62 7.65
N VAL A 96 7.59 -1.86 8.50
CA VAL A 96 7.80 -2.01 9.94
C VAL A 96 7.74 -3.49 10.27
N VAL A 97 8.84 -4.03 10.76
CA VAL A 97 9.02 -5.47 10.98
C VAL A 97 9.48 -5.80 12.40
N ILE A 98 9.14 -6.99 12.84
CA ILE A 98 9.67 -7.61 14.06
C ILE A 98 10.68 -8.68 13.64
N THR A 99 11.89 -8.56 14.15
CA THR A 99 13.06 -9.41 13.87
C THR A 99 13.48 -10.24 15.09
#